data_AF-A0A7Z7G7Y4-F1
#
_entry.id   AF-A0A7Z7G7Y4-F1
#
_cell.length_a   1.000
_cell.length_b   1.000
_cell.length_c   1.000
_cell.angle_alpha   90.00
_cell.angle_beta   90.00
_cell.angle_gamma   90.00
#
_symmetry.space_group_name_H-M   'P 1'
#
loop_
_entity.id
_entity.type
_entity.pdbx_description
1 polymer ?
#
loop_
_entity_poly.entity_id
_entity_poly.type
_entity_poly.pdbx_seq_one_letter_code
_entity_poly.pdbx_strand_id
1 'polypeptide(L)' 'MKPLQVSADTAVKLAESLGVPLEHLMHMPQHILMQKIAELAKEEAAKPASTEGEQE' A
#
# COMPACT_ATOMS: atom_id res chain seq x y z
N MET A 1 -19.47 -1.63 -10.66
CA MET A 1 -18.34 -1.33 -9.76
C MET A 1 -17.12 -1.08 -10.64
N LYS A 2 -16.49 0.09 -10.52
CA LYS A 2 -15.28 0.42 -11.30
C LYS A 2 -14.16 -0.50 -10.76
N PRO A 3 -13.47 -1.29 -11.59
CA PRO A 3 -12.37 -2.12 -11.11
C PRO A 3 -11.31 -1.20 -10.49
N LEU A 4 -10.78 -1.60 -9.33
CA LEU A 4 -9.65 -0.96 -8.69
C LEU A 4 -8.55 -0.78 -9.76
N GLN A 5 -8.15 0.45 -10.03
CA GLN A 5 -7.13 0.77 -11.05
C GLN A 5 -5.70 0.47 -10.58
N VAL A 6 -5.54 -0.23 -9.46
CA VAL A 6 -4.23 -0.62 -8.93
C VAL A 6 -3.78 -1.88 -9.67
N SER A 7 -2.65 -1.75 -10.36
CA SER A 7 -1.96 -2.88 -10.97
C SER A 7 -1.55 -3.89 -9.91
N ALA A 8 -1.41 -5.16 -10.31
CA ALA A 8 -0.96 -6.24 -9.42
C ALA A 8 0.38 -5.91 -8.73
N ASP A 9 1.31 -5.29 -9.47
CA ASP A 9 2.60 -4.81 -8.93
C ASP A 9 2.43 -3.81 -7.79
N THR A 10 1.54 -2.82 -7.97
CA THR A 10 1.27 -1.81 -6.94
C THR A 10 0.58 -2.44 -5.73
N ALA A 11 -0.29 -3.43 -5.93
CA ALA A 11 -0.95 -4.13 -4.85
C ALA A 11 0.05 -4.95 -4.00
N VAL A 12 1.02 -5.62 -4.63
CA VAL A 12 2.08 -6.36 -3.91
C VAL A 12 2.93 -5.40 -3.08
N LYS A 13 3.42 -4.31 -3.68
CA LYS A 13 4.21 -3.30 -2.97
C LYS A 13 3.43 -2.67 -1.80
N LEU A 14 2.14 -2.40 -2.00
CA LEU A 14 1.30 -1.84 -0.95
C LEU A 14 1.08 -2.84 0.20
N ALA A 15 0.86 -4.11 -0.12
CA ALA A 15 0.72 -5.19 0.85
C ALA A 15 2.00 -5.32 1.70
N GLU A 16 3.16 -5.28 1.08
CA GLU A 16 4.47 -5.32 1.74
C GLU A 16 4.72 -4.09 2.62
N SER A 17 4.53 -2.87 2.09
CA SER A 17 4.71 -1.63 2.87
C SER A 17 3.75 -1.53 4.06
N LEU A 18 2.54 -2.07 3.93
CA LEU A 18 1.55 -2.10 5.01
C LEU A 18 1.70 -3.31 5.94
N GLY A 19 2.59 -4.27 5.62
CA GLY A 19 2.73 -5.53 6.35
C GLY A 19 1.46 -6.38 6.40
N VAL A 20 0.60 -6.30 5.37
CA VAL A 20 -0.66 -7.07 5.29
C VAL A 20 -0.62 -8.03 4.10
N PRO A 21 -1.24 -9.22 4.21
CA PRO A 21 -1.25 -10.18 3.11
C PRO A 21 -2.04 -9.67 1.90
N LEU A 22 -1.55 -10.00 0.70
CA LEU A 22 -2.15 -9.59 -0.57
C LEU A 22 -3.60 -10.04 -0.72
N GLU A 23 -3.96 -11.23 -0.23
CA GLU A 23 -5.33 -11.73 -0.22
C GLU A 23 -6.27 -10.76 0.53
N HIS A 24 -5.85 -10.28 1.69
CA HIS A 24 -6.60 -9.27 2.43
C HIS A 24 -6.68 -7.95 1.68
N LEU A 25 -5.63 -7.56 0.97
CA LEU A 25 -5.63 -6.34 0.16
C LEU A 25 -6.62 -6.41 -1.00
N MET A 26 -6.75 -7.56 -1.65
CA MET A 26 -7.69 -7.80 -2.76
C MET A 26 -9.15 -7.81 -2.33
N HIS A 27 -9.42 -8.25 -1.09
CA HIS A 27 -10.76 -8.19 -0.49
C HIS A 27 -11.04 -6.86 0.22
N MET A 28 -10.04 -5.98 0.33
CA MET A 28 -10.14 -4.74 1.06
C MET A 28 -11.01 -3.72 0.29
N PRO A 29 -11.97 -3.07 0.96
CA PRO A 29 -12.73 -2.00 0.33
C PRO A 29 -11.83 -0.77 0.08
N GLN A 30 -12.06 -0.11 -1.06
CA GLN A 30 -11.23 0.98 -1.58
C GLN A 30 -10.97 2.14 -0.58
N HIS A 31 -11.94 2.49 0.25
CA HIS A 31 -11.77 3.58 1.22
C HIS A 31 -10.79 3.23 2.35
N ILE A 32 -10.65 1.95 2.72
CA ILE A 32 -9.68 1.50 3.73
C ILE A 32 -8.27 1.53 3.14
N LEU A 33 -8.11 1.16 1.87
CA LEU A 33 -6.84 1.31 1.15
C LEU A 33 -6.39 2.78 1.14
N MET A 34 -7.31 3.71 0.86
CA MET A 34 -7.02 5.15 0.87
C MET A 34 -6.63 5.67 2.25
N GLN A 35 -7.25 5.17 3.32
CA GLN A 35 -6.85 5.50 4.69
C GLN A 35 -5.44 4.99 4.99
N LYS A 36 -5.15 3.73 4.67
CA LYS A 36 -3.84 3.09 4.85
C LYS A 36 -2.72 3.78 4.07
N ILE A 37 -2.98 4.21 2.83
CA ILE A 37 -2.06 5.02 2.03
C ILE A 37 -1.81 6.38 2.69
N ALA A 38 -2.86 7.02 3.22
CA ALA A 38 -2.72 8.31 3.90
C ALA A 38 -1.97 8.19 5.24
N GLU A 39 -2.11 7.06 5.96
CA GLU A 39 -1.33 6.77 7.17
C GLU A 39 0.14 6.53 6.82
N LEU A 40 0.42 5.70 5.82
CA LEU A 40 1.79 5.48 5.30
C LEU A 40 2.46 6.79 4.86
N ALA A 41 1.78 7.63 4.08
CA ALA A 41 2.33 8.90 3.63
C ALA A 41 2.65 9.86 4.79
N LYS A 42 1.88 9.79 5.89
CA LYS A 42 2.15 10.55 7.11
C LYS A 42 3.32 9.97 7.91
N GLU A 43 3.41 8.65 8.02
CA GLU A 43 4.54 7.97 8.67
C GLU A 43 5.85 8.20 7.91
N GLU A 44 5.82 8.14 6.58
CA GLU A 44 6.97 8.41 5.71
C GLU A 44 7.41 9.88 5.82
N ALA A 45 6.48 10.83 5.90
CA ALA A 45 6.79 12.23 6.15
C ALA A 45 7.36 12.50 7.56
N ALA A 46 7.10 11.63 8.54
CA ALA A 46 7.54 11.80 9.92
C ALA A 46 8.86 11.07 10.25
N LYS A 47 9.35 10.19 9.37
CA LYS A 47 10.54 9.35 9.62
C LYS A 47 11.68 9.73 8.66
N PRO A 48 12.76 10.39 9.11
CA PRO A 48 13.92 10.60 8.25
C PRO A 48 14.57 9.24 7.97
N ALA A 49 14.50 8.80 6.71
CA ALA A 49 15.29 7.75 6.08
C ALA A 49 15.49 6.45 6.88
N SER A 50 14.74 5.40 6.55
CA SER A 50 15.24 4.01 6.54
C SER A 50 14.28 3.09 5.77
N THR A 51 14.85 2.38 4.79
CA THR A 51 14.34 1.19 4.07
C THR A 51 13.34 1.52 2.95
N GLU A 52 13.79 1.70 1.69
CA GLU A 52 14.36 0.70 0.77
C GLU A 52 13.30 -0.27 0.24
N GLY A 53 12.99 -0.07 -1.04
CA GLY A 53 12.14 -0.91 -1.90
C GLY A 53 12.59 -0.66 -3.34
N GLU A 54 13.90 -0.75 -3.56
CA GLU A 54 14.50 -0.91 -4.88
C GLU A 54 14.26 -2.35 -5.32
N GLN A 55 13.78 -2.52 -6.56
CA GLN A 55 14.09 -3.64 -7.43
C GLN A 55 13.67 -3.25 -8.85
N GLU A 56 14.69 -2.77 -9.57
CA GLU A 56 14.99 -2.81 -11.03
C GLU A 56 13.86 -2.76 -12.08
#